data_AF-A0AAD6IHI2-F1
#
_entry.id   AF-A0AAD6IHI2-F1
#
_cell.length_a   1.000
_cell.length_b   1.000
_cell.length_c   1.000
_cell.angle_alpha   90.00
_cell.angle_beta   90.00
_cell.angle_gamma   90.00
#
_symmetry.space_group_name_H-M   'P 1'
#
loop_
_entity.id
_entity.type
_entity.pdbx_description
1 polymer ?
#
loop_
_entity_poly.entity_id
_entity_poly.type
_entity_poly.pdbx_seq_one_letter_code
_entity_poly.pdbx_strand_id
1 'polypeptide(L)'
;MSEIALHRVVAVLSGCIWGIVITRMIWPISARRRLKESLSLLWLHLGLVWKRDPLSIMAEEGKNVVYMTPREKLEIERFLARLESLQDAAGFEFELKSAFPEASYANIVRRTRIMVNSFHTMNIELMKNDPATEGEINLLRYTAVERQQLSARISHLLSVMASSMKLEYPLSDVLPSIEHARDRLLARIYRYRLDCEASQQTTDEDCALLYAYILVTGQLSNEIMEIIAEIGQLFGVLSEDVVQLA
;
A
#
# COMPACT_ATOMS: atom_id res chain seq x y z
N MET A 1 -64.17 -0.34 13.69
CA MET A 1 -63.34 -0.98 12.64
C MET A 1 -61.99 -0.30 12.46
N SER A 2 -61.93 1.03 12.39
CA SER A 2 -60.69 1.82 12.21
C SER A 2 -59.65 1.64 13.32
N GLU A 3 -60.07 1.53 14.58
CA GLU A 3 -59.17 1.45 15.74
C GLU A 3 -58.33 0.16 15.79
N ILE A 4 -58.92 -0.95 15.34
CA ILE A 4 -58.23 -2.26 15.24
C ILE A 4 -57.19 -2.22 14.11
N ALA A 5 -57.52 -1.53 13.00
CA ALA A 5 -56.58 -1.35 11.90
C ALA A 5 -55.38 -0.48 12.30
N LEU A 6 -55.62 0.61 13.05
CA LEU A 6 -54.56 1.49 13.55
C LEU A 6 -53.56 0.76 14.46
N HIS A 7 -54.04 -0.04 15.41
CA HIS A 7 -53.17 -0.82 16.30
C HIS A 7 -52.25 -1.78 15.54
N ARG A 8 -52.77 -2.42 14.48
CA ARG A 8 -51.97 -3.33 13.64
C ARG A 8 -50.88 -2.57 12.88
N VAL A 9 -51.21 -1.40 12.33
CA VAL A 9 -50.22 -0.57 11.62
C VAL A 9 -49.13 -0.10 12.56
N VAL A 10 -49.48 0.39 13.76
CA VAL A 10 -48.48 0.84 14.76
C VAL A 10 -47.61 -0.32 15.24
N ALA A 11 -48.19 -1.51 15.46
CA ALA A 11 -47.44 -2.71 15.84
C ALA A 11 -46.45 -3.16 14.73
N VAL A 12 -46.86 -3.10 13.46
CA VAL A 12 -45.96 -3.42 12.34
C VAL A 12 -44.86 -2.37 12.19
N LEU A 13 -45.19 -1.08 12.27
CA LEU A 13 -44.20 0.00 12.17
C LEU A 13 -43.17 -0.07 13.31
N SER A 14 -43.62 -0.27 14.55
CA SER A 14 -42.72 -0.45 15.70
C SER A 14 -41.86 -1.71 15.57
N GLY A 15 -42.41 -2.82 15.06
CA GLY A 15 -41.65 -4.03 14.74
C GLY A 15 -40.59 -3.81 13.66
N CYS A 16 -40.92 -3.10 12.58
CA CYS A 16 -39.96 -2.74 11.53
C CYS A 16 -38.86 -1.81 12.07
N ILE A 17 -39.22 -0.80 12.87
CA ILE A 17 -38.27 0.11 13.52
C ILE A 17 -37.33 -0.69 14.43
N TRP A 18 -37.87 -1.58 15.28
CA TRP A 18 -37.07 -2.40 16.19
C TRP A 18 -36.17 -3.40 15.44
N GLY A 19 -36.66 -3.97 14.33
CA GLY A 19 -35.85 -4.81 13.43
C GLY A 19 -34.70 -4.05 12.79
N ILE A 20 -34.91 -2.81 12.33
CA ILE A 20 -33.85 -1.93 11.85
C ILE A 20 -32.85 -1.62 12.97
N VAL A 21 -33.33 -1.30 14.18
CA VAL A 21 -32.46 -1.04 15.34
C VAL A 21 -31.61 -2.25 15.68
N ILE A 22 -32.19 -3.44 15.78
CA ILE A 22 -31.47 -4.69 16.09
C ILE A 22 -30.45 -5.02 15.00
N THR A 23 -30.85 -5.00 13.73
CA THR A 23 -29.94 -5.34 12.63
C THR A 23 -28.81 -4.33 12.47
N ARG A 24 -29.07 -3.06 12.82
CA ARG A 24 -28.04 -2.00 12.76
C ARG A 24 -27.16 -1.93 14.02
N MET A 25 -27.67 -2.30 15.20
CA MET A 25 -26.92 -2.21 16.47
C MET A 25 -26.28 -3.52 16.92
N ILE A 26 -26.88 -4.68 16.65
CA ILE A 26 -26.43 -5.97 17.21
C ILE A 26 -25.52 -6.73 16.24
N TRP A 27 -25.67 -6.56 14.91
CA TRP A 27 -24.89 -7.36 13.96
C TRP A 27 -24.60 -6.72 12.59
N PRO A 28 -23.90 -5.58 12.51
CA PRO A 28 -23.29 -5.15 11.27
C PRO A 28 -21.92 -5.84 11.11
N ILE A 29 -21.67 -6.48 9.96
CA ILE A 29 -20.29 -6.54 9.46
C ILE A 29 -19.92 -5.10 9.16
N SER A 30 -19.31 -4.44 10.14
CA SER A 30 -19.01 -3.01 10.08
C SER A 30 -18.15 -2.70 8.85
N ALA A 31 -18.59 -1.78 8.00
CA ALA A 31 -17.82 -1.16 6.94
C ALA A 31 -16.49 -0.62 7.47
N ARG A 32 -16.45 -0.09 8.71
CA ARG A 32 -15.20 0.30 9.38
C ARG A 32 -14.24 -0.89 9.53
N ARG A 33 -14.73 -2.03 10.03
CA ARG A 33 -13.92 -3.26 10.14
C ARG A 33 -13.47 -3.76 8.77
N ARG A 34 -14.39 -3.80 7.80
CA ARG A 34 -14.11 -4.28 6.45
C ARG A 34 -13.13 -3.39 5.71
N LEU A 35 -13.17 -2.08 5.94
CA LEU A 35 -12.20 -1.10 5.44
C LEU A 35 -10.78 -1.44 5.91
N LYS A 36 -10.60 -1.61 7.23
CA LYS A 36 -9.31 -1.98 7.84
C LYS A 36 -8.77 -3.31 7.31
N GLU A 37 -9.61 -4.34 7.26
CA GLU A 37 -9.26 -5.64 6.71
C GLU A 37 -8.83 -5.53 5.23
N SER A 38 -9.56 -4.71 4.45
CA SER A 38 -9.30 -4.54 3.02
C SER A 38 -8.01 -3.77 2.77
N LEU A 39 -7.77 -2.66 3.49
CA LEU A 39 -6.50 -1.93 3.46
C LEU A 39 -5.32 -2.85 3.75
N SER A 40 -5.43 -3.64 4.83
CA SER A 40 -4.38 -4.56 5.25
C SER A 40 -4.06 -5.61 4.18
N LEU A 41 -5.10 -6.22 3.58
CA LEU A 41 -4.93 -7.19 2.50
C LEU A 41 -4.30 -6.56 1.26
N LEU A 42 -4.71 -5.34 0.89
CA LEU A 42 -4.16 -4.65 -0.26
C LEU A 42 -2.67 -4.33 -0.06
N TRP A 43 -2.28 -3.78 1.09
CA TRP A 43 -0.87 -3.48 1.35
C TRP A 43 0.01 -4.73 1.41
N LEU A 44 -0.48 -5.83 1.97
CA LEU A 44 0.24 -7.12 1.92
C LEU A 44 0.41 -7.60 0.48
N HIS A 45 -0.64 -7.51 -0.34
CA HIS A 45 -0.57 -7.88 -1.74
C HIS A 45 0.44 -7.00 -2.50
N LEU A 46 0.41 -5.68 -2.30
CA LEU A 46 1.40 -4.76 -2.86
C LEU A 46 2.83 -5.09 -2.38
N GLY A 47 3.00 -5.45 -1.11
CA GLY A 47 4.29 -5.86 -0.56
C GLY A 47 4.85 -7.11 -1.25
N LEU A 48 3.99 -8.08 -1.57
CA LEU A 48 4.35 -9.28 -2.32
C LEU A 48 4.67 -8.98 -3.79
N VAL A 49 3.86 -8.15 -4.45
CA VAL A 49 4.11 -7.71 -5.83
C VAL A 49 5.45 -6.99 -5.92
N TRP A 50 5.75 -6.10 -4.98
CA TRP A 50 7.04 -5.40 -4.92
C TRP A 50 8.24 -6.34 -4.74
N LYS A 51 8.06 -7.38 -3.92
CA LYS A 51 9.09 -8.39 -3.66
C LYS A 51 9.43 -9.28 -4.87
N ARG A 52 8.59 -9.31 -5.92
CA ARG A 52 8.87 -10.07 -7.16
C ARG A 52 10.11 -9.56 -7.91
N ASP A 53 10.51 -8.31 -7.68
CA ASP A 53 11.73 -7.68 -8.21
C ASP A 53 11.98 -7.94 -9.73
N PRO A 54 11.14 -7.35 -10.61
CA PRO A 54 11.20 -7.59 -12.05
C PRO A 54 12.55 -7.18 -12.67
N LEU A 55 13.26 -6.22 -12.05
CA LEU A 55 14.57 -5.76 -12.49
C LEU A 55 15.66 -6.82 -12.33
N SER A 56 15.54 -7.70 -11.32
CA SER A 56 16.46 -8.82 -11.16
C SER A 56 16.19 -9.92 -12.18
N ILE A 57 14.91 -10.22 -12.45
CA ILE A 57 14.53 -11.18 -13.50
C ILE A 57 15.02 -10.69 -14.86
N MET A 58 14.89 -9.39 -15.16
CA MET A 58 15.37 -8.80 -16.40
C MET A 58 16.90 -8.91 -16.54
N ALA A 59 17.64 -8.75 -15.45
CA ALA A 59 19.11 -8.91 -15.42
C ALA A 59 19.58 -10.37 -15.63
N GLU A 60 18.73 -11.34 -15.34
CA GLU A 60 19.00 -12.77 -15.52
C GLU A 60 18.58 -13.26 -16.91
N GLU A 61 17.39 -12.89 -17.38
CA GLU A 61 16.79 -13.41 -18.62
C GLU A 61 17.07 -12.55 -19.86
N GLY A 62 17.52 -11.30 -19.69
CA GLY A 62 17.74 -10.36 -20.80
C GLY A 62 16.47 -9.98 -21.56
N LYS A 63 15.30 -10.20 -20.95
CA LYS A 63 13.98 -9.97 -21.54
C LYS A 63 13.14 -9.13 -20.61
N ASN A 64 12.24 -8.34 -21.19
CA ASN A 64 11.30 -7.54 -20.43
C ASN A 64 10.33 -8.44 -19.66
N VAL A 65 10.10 -8.07 -18.41
CA VAL A 65 9.35 -8.87 -17.47
C VAL A 65 8.01 -8.21 -17.24
N VAL A 66 6.93 -8.98 -17.41
CA VAL A 66 5.60 -8.54 -17.01
C VAL A 66 5.56 -8.48 -15.48
N TYR A 67 5.65 -7.27 -14.94
CA TYR A 67 5.66 -7.05 -13.50
C TYR A 67 4.29 -7.29 -12.85
N MET A 68 3.24 -6.84 -13.53
CA MET A 68 1.85 -7.07 -13.15
C MET A 68 1.02 -7.40 -14.40
N THR A 69 0.26 -8.49 -14.32
CA THR A 69 -0.63 -8.87 -15.43
C THR A 69 -1.79 -7.87 -15.56
N PRO A 70 -2.37 -7.69 -16.75
CA PRO A 70 -3.57 -6.85 -16.92
C PRO A 70 -4.73 -7.27 -16.00
N ARG A 71 -4.81 -8.57 -15.68
CA ARG A 71 -5.79 -9.12 -14.75
C ARG A 71 -5.53 -8.68 -13.31
N GLU A 72 -4.31 -8.82 -12.80
CA GLU A 72 -3.94 -8.35 -11.46
C GLU A 72 -4.18 -6.84 -11.32
N LYS A 73 -3.84 -6.06 -12.35
CA LYS A 73 -4.14 -4.62 -12.39
C LYS A 73 -5.64 -4.34 -12.22
N LEU A 74 -6.47 -5.01 -13.01
CA LEU A 74 -7.93 -4.88 -12.93
C LEU A 74 -8.48 -5.32 -11.56
N GLU A 75 -7.92 -6.38 -10.97
CA GLU A 75 -8.31 -6.86 -9.65
C GLU A 75 -7.98 -5.83 -8.56
N ILE A 76 -6.80 -5.19 -8.61
CA ILE A 76 -6.41 -4.11 -7.70
C ILE A 76 -7.30 -2.89 -7.87
N GLU A 77 -7.59 -2.45 -9.09
CA GLU A 77 -8.48 -1.30 -9.34
C GLU A 77 -9.89 -1.54 -8.79
N ARG A 78 -10.45 -2.74 -9.02
CA ARG A 78 -11.73 -3.13 -8.42
C ARG A 78 -11.66 -3.17 -6.90
N PHE A 79 -10.52 -3.55 -6.34
CA PHE A 79 -10.31 -3.57 -4.90
C PHE A 79 -10.27 -2.15 -4.33
N LEU A 80 -9.58 -1.21 -4.97
CA LEU A 80 -9.58 0.21 -4.61
C LEU A 80 -10.98 0.83 -4.66
N ALA A 81 -11.75 0.60 -5.73
CA ALA A 81 -13.10 1.13 -5.85
C ALA A 81 -14.03 0.63 -4.72
N ARG A 82 -13.90 -0.66 -4.33
CA ARG A 82 -14.61 -1.19 -3.16
C ARG A 82 -14.14 -0.53 -1.86
N LEU A 83 -12.85 -0.28 -1.73
CA LEU A 83 -12.26 0.32 -0.54
C LEU A 83 -12.77 1.74 -0.30
N GLU A 84 -12.95 2.52 -1.36
CA GLU A 84 -13.61 3.83 -1.29
C GLU A 84 -15.07 3.73 -0.90
N SER A 85 -15.82 2.81 -1.51
CA SER A 85 -17.23 2.61 -1.13
C SER A 85 -17.39 2.21 0.35
N LEU A 86 -16.42 1.47 0.90
CA LEU A 86 -16.37 1.12 2.31
C LEU A 86 -16.03 2.32 3.19
N GLN A 87 -15.13 3.19 2.75
CA GLN A 87 -14.80 4.43 3.44
C GLN A 87 -16.03 5.35 3.52
N ASP A 88 -16.75 5.54 2.42
CA ASP A 88 -17.98 6.34 2.38
C ASP A 88 -19.03 5.74 3.32
N ALA A 89 -19.24 4.42 3.28
CA ALA A 89 -20.19 3.74 4.15
C ALA A 89 -19.80 3.81 5.63
N ALA A 90 -18.50 3.75 5.96
CA ALA A 90 -17.98 3.75 7.32
C ALA A 90 -18.33 5.03 8.10
N GLY A 91 -18.45 6.17 7.42
CA GLY A 91 -18.86 7.44 8.04
C GLY A 91 -20.30 7.44 8.54
N PHE A 92 -21.19 6.65 7.93
CA PHE A 92 -22.59 6.54 8.32
C PHE A 92 -22.87 5.43 9.35
N GLU A 93 -21.85 4.66 9.72
CA GLU A 93 -21.99 3.63 10.74
C GLU A 93 -21.94 4.24 12.13
N PHE A 94 -22.87 3.80 12.99
CA PHE A 94 -22.91 4.21 14.38
C PHE A 94 -22.06 3.27 15.22
N GLU A 95 -21.12 3.80 15.99
CA GLU A 95 -20.31 3.04 16.95
C GLU A 95 -20.36 3.73 18.31
N LEU A 96 -20.68 2.97 19.35
CA LEU A 96 -20.83 3.49 20.72
C LEU A 96 -19.50 3.89 21.38
N LYS A 97 -18.38 3.34 20.89
CA LYS A 97 -17.05 3.53 21.50
C LYS A 97 -16.42 4.87 21.12
N SER A 98 -16.49 5.26 19.84
CA SER A 98 -15.93 6.51 19.34
C SER A 98 -16.47 6.89 17.95
N ALA A 99 -16.41 8.20 17.66
CA ALA A 99 -16.66 8.72 16.31
C ALA A 99 -15.65 8.13 15.30
N PHE A 100 -16.07 8.02 14.04
CA PHE A 100 -15.18 7.57 12.97
C PHE A 100 -14.17 8.68 12.62
N PRO A 101 -12.86 8.41 12.62
CA PRO A 101 -11.83 9.36 12.17
C PRO A 101 -11.81 9.52 10.64
N GLU A 102 -12.89 10.08 10.08
CA GLU A 102 -13.15 10.12 8.64
C GLU A 102 -11.99 10.74 7.84
N ALA A 103 -11.43 11.85 8.33
CA ALA A 103 -10.32 12.53 7.67
C ALA A 103 -9.07 11.65 7.52
N SER A 104 -8.65 10.96 8.60
CA SER A 104 -7.48 10.08 8.57
C SER A 104 -7.69 8.89 7.65
N TYR A 105 -8.86 8.24 7.72
CA TYR A 105 -9.15 7.14 6.80
C TYR A 105 -9.22 7.62 5.33
N ALA A 106 -9.82 8.78 5.06
CA ALA A 106 -9.83 9.38 3.73
C ALA A 106 -8.43 9.64 3.18
N ASN A 107 -7.54 10.18 4.00
CA ASN A 107 -6.14 10.37 3.64
C ASN A 107 -5.46 9.04 3.36
N ILE A 108 -5.64 8.02 4.22
CA ILE A 108 -5.07 6.69 4.02
C ILE A 108 -5.53 6.06 2.70
N VAL A 109 -6.83 6.13 2.38
CA VAL A 109 -7.38 5.61 1.12
C VAL A 109 -6.80 6.35 -0.08
N ARG A 110 -6.81 7.69 -0.04
CA ARG A 110 -6.26 8.54 -1.11
C ARG A 110 -4.79 8.23 -1.37
N ARG A 111 -3.97 8.14 -0.33
CA ARG A 111 -2.53 7.84 -0.43
C ARG A 111 -2.27 6.41 -0.91
N THR A 112 -3.09 5.46 -0.48
CA THR A 112 -3.03 4.07 -0.98
C THR A 112 -3.29 4.02 -2.49
N ARG A 113 -4.22 4.81 -3.01
CA ARG A 113 -4.41 4.94 -4.47
C ARG A 113 -3.16 5.51 -5.15
N ILE A 114 -2.55 6.57 -4.60
CA ILE A 114 -1.34 7.15 -5.16
C ILE A 114 -0.22 6.09 -5.21
N MET A 115 -0.07 5.28 -4.15
CA MET A 115 0.87 4.16 -4.15
C MET A 115 0.57 3.16 -5.27
N VAL A 116 -0.69 2.73 -5.44
CA VAL A 116 -1.06 1.82 -6.55
C VAL A 116 -0.73 2.44 -7.92
N ASN A 117 -0.94 3.75 -8.10
CA ASN A 117 -0.54 4.44 -9.32
C ASN A 117 0.97 4.37 -9.55
N SER A 118 1.80 4.52 -8.51
CA SER A 118 3.25 4.35 -8.61
C SER A 118 3.67 2.94 -9.03
N PHE A 119 2.98 1.88 -8.55
CA PHE A 119 3.19 0.51 -9.05
C PHE A 119 2.83 0.40 -10.54
N HIS A 120 1.75 1.06 -10.96
CA HIS A 120 1.37 1.08 -12.37
C HIS A 120 2.39 1.81 -13.24
N THR A 121 2.91 2.95 -12.79
CA THR A 121 4.00 3.69 -13.44
C THR A 121 5.20 2.78 -13.65
N MET A 122 5.64 2.05 -12.62
CA MET A 122 6.73 1.09 -12.76
C MET A 122 6.41 0.00 -13.79
N ASN A 123 5.21 -0.58 -13.76
CA ASN A 123 4.82 -1.58 -14.73
C ASN A 123 4.87 -1.06 -16.19
N ILE A 124 4.49 0.20 -16.43
CA ILE A 124 4.59 0.81 -17.76
C ILE A 124 6.05 0.95 -18.19
N GLU A 125 6.91 1.42 -17.30
CA GLU A 125 8.34 1.60 -17.58
C GLU A 125 9.03 0.30 -17.96
N LEU A 126 8.70 -0.81 -17.27
CA LEU A 126 9.22 -2.15 -17.55
C LEU A 126 8.69 -2.77 -18.84
N MET A 127 7.56 -2.28 -19.36
CA MET A 127 6.92 -2.82 -20.56
C MET A 127 7.35 -2.12 -21.86
N LYS A 128 8.30 -1.17 -21.83
CA LYS A 128 8.83 -0.53 -23.04
C LYS A 128 9.47 -1.62 -23.94
N ASN A 129 9.11 -1.64 -25.23
CA ASN A 129 9.12 -2.84 -26.09
C ASN A 129 10.49 -3.30 -26.63
N ASP A 130 11.62 -2.90 -26.04
CA ASP A 130 12.95 -3.30 -26.51
C ASP A 130 13.61 -4.29 -25.54
N PRO A 131 14.28 -5.35 -26.01
CA PRO A 131 15.05 -6.23 -25.12
C PRO A 131 16.14 -5.43 -24.40
N ALA A 132 16.42 -5.79 -23.14
CA ALA A 132 17.42 -5.12 -22.33
C ALA A 132 18.79 -5.16 -23.01
N THR A 133 19.47 -4.01 -23.05
CA THR A 133 20.82 -3.91 -23.62
C THR A 133 21.86 -4.56 -22.70
N GLU A 134 23.04 -4.89 -23.23
CA GLU A 134 24.15 -5.39 -22.39
C GLU A 134 24.57 -4.37 -21.31
N GLY A 135 24.54 -3.07 -21.63
CA GLY A 135 24.82 -2.00 -20.68
C GLY A 135 23.80 -1.95 -19.54
N GLU A 136 22.51 -2.06 -19.87
CA GLU A 136 21.43 -2.13 -18.89
C GLU A 136 21.55 -3.37 -18.00
N ILE A 137 21.78 -4.56 -18.58
CA ILE A 137 21.97 -5.80 -17.83
C ILE A 137 23.16 -5.68 -16.86
N ASN A 138 24.30 -5.16 -17.33
CA ASN A 138 25.49 -4.96 -16.49
C ASN A 138 25.22 -4.02 -15.32
N LEU A 139 24.54 -2.90 -15.58
CA LEU A 139 24.14 -1.94 -14.54
C LEU A 139 23.15 -2.55 -13.52
N LEU A 140 22.17 -3.33 -13.99
CA LEU A 140 21.19 -4.00 -13.13
C LEU A 140 21.84 -5.06 -12.22
N ARG A 141 22.83 -5.80 -12.74
CA ARG A 141 23.64 -6.74 -11.95
C ARG A 141 24.50 -6.01 -10.92
N TYR A 142 25.14 -4.91 -11.32
CA TYR A 142 26.02 -4.13 -10.44
C TYR A 142 25.30 -3.51 -9.22
N THR A 143 24.00 -3.22 -9.38
CA THR A 143 23.14 -2.58 -8.39
C THR A 143 22.20 -3.55 -7.65
N ALA A 144 22.30 -4.86 -7.90
CA ALA A 144 21.34 -5.85 -7.43
C ALA A 144 21.15 -5.85 -5.91
N VAL A 145 22.24 -5.71 -5.14
CA VAL A 145 22.21 -5.74 -3.68
C VAL A 145 21.43 -4.54 -3.12
N GLU A 146 21.72 -3.34 -3.61
CA GLU A 146 21.06 -2.11 -3.17
C GLU A 146 19.57 -2.11 -3.54
N ARG A 147 19.22 -2.59 -4.74
CA ARG A 147 17.82 -2.75 -5.15
C ARG A 147 17.08 -3.76 -4.28
N GLN A 148 17.70 -4.90 -3.98
CA GLN A 148 17.11 -5.92 -3.12
C GLN A 148 16.85 -5.38 -1.71
N GLN A 149 17.81 -4.63 -1.14
CA GLN A 149 17.64 -3.98 0.15
C GLN A 149 16.49 -2.97 0.12
N LEU A 150 16.43 -2.11 -0.90
CA LEU A 150 15.36 -1.12 -1.07
C LEU A 150 13.98 -1.79 -1.19
N SER A 151 13.87 -2.83 -2.02
CA SER A 151 12.66 -3.62 -2.17
C SER A 151 12.22 -4.27 -0.86
N ALA A 152 13.15 -4.90 -0.13
CA ALA A 152 12.87 -5.51 1.16
C ALA A 152 12.35 -4.49 2.20
N ARG A 153 12.90 -3.26 2.22
CA ARG A 153 12.41 -2.20 3.12
C ARG A 153 10.98 -1.76 2.80
N ILE A 154 10.67 -1.57 1.52
CA ILE A 154 9.31 -1.21 1.07
C ILE A 154 8.30 -2.30 1.45
N SER A 155 8.58 -3.57 1.11
CA SER A 155 7.72 -4.71 1.45
C SER A 155 7.54 -4.89 2.96
N HIS A 156 8.60 -4.64 3.75
CA HIS A 156 8.53 -4.70 5.20
C HIS A 156 7.60 -3.63 5.77
N LEU A 157 7.75 -2.37 5.35
CA LEU A 157 6.89 -1.28 5.83
C LEU A 157 5.42 -1.47 5.43
N LEU A 158 5.14 -1.96 4.23
CA LEU A 158 3.79 -2.37 3.82
C LEU A 158 3.19 -3.43 4.77
N SER A 159 4.02 -4.38 5.20
CA SER A 159 3.60 -5.41 6.17
C SER A 159 3.37 -4.83 7.57
N VAL A 160 4.21 -3.89 8.02
CA VAL A 160 4.04 -3.18 9.29
C VAL A 160 2.73 -2.37 9.31
N MET A 161 2.45 -1.61 8.25
CA MET A 161 1.20 -0.87 8.09
C MET A 161 -0.01 -1.80 8.11
N ALA A 162 0.05 -2.91 7.38
CA ALA A 162 -1.02 -3.92 7.37
C ALA A 162 -1.25 -4.54 8.75
N SER A 163 -0.18 -4.88 9.48
CA SER A 163 -0.29 -5.43 10.83
C SER A 163 -0.90 -4.43 11.81
N SER A 164 -0.42 -3.19 11.80
CA SER A 164 -0.94 -2.13 12.68
C SER A 164 -2.41 -1.83 12.39
N MET A 165 -2.79 -1.70 11.11
CA MET A 165 -4.17 -1.46 10.70
C MET A 165 -5.11 -2.62 11.05
N LYS A 166 -4.65 -3.87 10.90
CA LYS A 166 -5.45 -5.05 11.20
C LYS A 166 -5.64 -5.26 12.71
N LEU A 167 -4.61 -4.97 13.51
CA LEU A 167 -4.60 -5.19 14.95
C LEU A 167 -5.04 -3.95 15.75
N GLU A 168 -5.19 -2.80 15.09
CA GLU A 168 -5.46 -1.49 15.72
C GLU A 168 -4.41 -1.18 16.78
N TYR A 169 -3.16 -1.52 16.48
CA TYR A 169 -2.05 -1.49 17.42
C TYR A 169 -1.07 -0.36 17.05
N PRO A 170 -0.55 0.38 18.03
CA PRO A 170 0.42 1.45 17.81
C PRO A 170 1.64 0.97 17.00
N LEU A 171 2.19 1.89 16.21
CA LEU A 171 3.43 1.65 15.48
C LEU A 171 4.64 1.81 16.39
N SER A 172 5.74 1.10 16.08
CA SER A 172 7.03 1.40 16.73
C SER A 172 7.50 2.80 16.36
N ASP A 173 8.08 3.50 17.33
CA ASP A 173 8.78 4.78 17.18
C ASP A 173 9.96 4.75 16.20
N VAL A 174 10.59 3.58 16.03
CA VAL A 174 11.73 3.41 15.12
C VAL A 174 11.34 2.54 13.93
N LEU A 175 11.13 3.18 12.77
CA LEU A 175 10.87 2.49 11.50
C LEU A 175 12.08 2.61 10.55
N PRO A 176 12.36 1.57 9.74
CA PRO A 176 13.47 1.60 8.80
C PRO A 176 13.25 2.66 7.71
N SER A 177 14.27 3.45 7.42
CA SER A 177 14.21 4.49 6.39
C SER A 177 14.41 3.92 4.97
N ILE A 178 13.43 4.19 4.09
CA ILE A 178 13.54 3.91 2.65
C ILE A 178 14.53 4.88 1.98
N GLU A 179 14.55 6.14 2.42
CA GLU A 179 15.43 7.19 1.85
C GLU A 179 16.90 6.78 1.91
N HIS A 180 17.38 6.31 3.06
CA HIS A 180 18.76 5.83 3.19
C HIS A 180 19.08 4.66 2.25
N ALA A 181 18.13 3.76 1.99
CA ALA A 181 18.33 2.66 1.04
C ALA A 181 18.37 3.17 -0.42
N ARG A 182 17.53 4.15 -0.75
CA ARG A 182 17.51 4.82 -2.05
C ARG A 182 18.81 5.61 -2.30
N ASP A 183 19.32 6.32 -1.29
CA ASP A 183 20.56 7.09 -1.41
C ASP A 183 21.77 6.16 -1.61
N ARG A 184 21.78 4.99 -0.97
CA ARG A 184 22.78 3.94 -1.25
C ARG A 184 22.72 3.46 -2.69
N LEU A 185 21.51 3.24 -3.23
CA LEU A 185 21.33 2.85 -4.64
C LEU A 185 21.83 3.94 -5.59
N LEU A 186 21.49 5.21 -5.35
CA LEU A 186 21.99 6.34 -6.12
C LEU A 186 23.52 6.44 -6.08
N ALA A 187 24.11 6.30 -4.88
CA ALA A 187 25.56 6.29 -4.73
C ALA A 187 26.21 5.10 -5.47
N ARG A 188 25.54 3.94 -5.51
CA ARG A 188 26.03 2.76 -6.24
C ARG A 188 26.01 2.99 -7.75
N ILE A 189 24.94 3.58 -8.28
CA ILE A 189 24.83 3.96 -9.70
C ILE A 189 25.90 4.99 -10.06
N TYR A 190 26.11 6.00 -9.20
CA TYR A 190 27.17 6.99 -9.40
C TYR A 190 28.56 6.34 -9.45
N ARG A 191 28.86 5.42 -8.52
CA ARG A 191 30.13 4.66 -8.52
C ARG A 191 30.31 3.82 -9.77
N TYR A 192 29.25 3.17 -10.24
CA TYR A 192 29.28 2.41 -11.49
C TYR A 192 29.71 3.28 -12.67
N ARG A 193 29.19 4.51 -12.79
CA ARG A 193 29.54 5.44 -13.87
C ARG A 193 30.98 5.97 -13.80
N LEU A 194 31.63 5.92 -12.64
CA LEU A 194 33.04 6.29 -12.50
C LEU A 194 33.99 5.15 -12.88
N ASP A 195 33.50 3.91 -12.88
CA ASP A 195 34.27 2.73 -13.20
C ASP A 195 34.26 2.51 -14.73
N CYS A 196 35.29 3.02 -15.40
CA CYS A 196 35.40 2.97 -16.86
C CYS A 196 35.44 1.55 -17.43
N GLU A 197 35.89 0.55 -16.65
CA GLU A 197 35.89 -0.85 -17.08
C GLU A 197 34.48 -1.43 -16.98
N ALA A 198 33.80 -1.19 -15.85
CA ALA A 198 32.45 -1.70 -15.63
C ALA A 198 31.38 -1.02 -16.50
N SER A 199 31.54 0.27 -16.81
CA SER A 199 30.57 1.07 -17.55
C SER A 199 30.83 1.18 -19.05
N GLN A 200 31.83 0.48 -19.59
CA GLN A 200 32.29 0.66 -20.97
C GLN A 200 31.18 0.45 -22.02
N GLN A 201 30.22 -0.42 -21.73
CA GLN A 201 29.10 -0.77 -22.61
C GLN A 201 27.80 -0.03 -22.25
N THR A 202 27.81 0.84 -21.25
CA THR A 202 26.62 1.47 -20.70
C THR A 202 26.49 2.91 -21.17
N THR A 203 25.36 3.19 -21.80
CA THR A 203 24.97 4.53 -22.24
C THR A 203 24.16 5.26 -21.17
N ASP A 204 23.96 6.57 -21.35
CA ASP A 204 23.09 7.34 -20.46
C ASP A 204 21.61 6.90 -20.56
N GLU A 205 21.19 6.35 -21.70
CA GLU A 205 19.85 5.82 -21.92
C GLU A 205 19.62 4.53 -21.12
N ASP A 206 20.63 3.67 -21.00
CA ASP A 206 20.59 2.44 -20.18
C ASP A 206 20.38 2.73 -18.68
N CYS A 207 20.65 3.96 -18.22
CA CYS A 207 20.40 4.37 -16.84
C CYS A 207 18.94 4.79 -16.59
N ALA A 208 18.15 5.03 -17.65
CA ALA A 208 16.83 5.63 -17.55
C ALA A 208 15.88 4.79 -16.67
N LEU A 209 15.89 3.47 -16.82
CA LEU A 209 15.03 2.58 -16.04
C LEU A 209 15.32 2.64 -14.53
N LEU A 210 16.59 2.71 -14.14
CA LEU A 210 16.95 2.83 -12.73
C LEU A 210 16.65 4.21 -12.15
N TYR A 211 16.77 5.28 -12.94
CA TYR A 211 16.31 6.60 -12.50
C TYR A 211 14.79 6.64 -12.33
N ALA A 212 14.03 6.02 -13.24
CA ALA A 212 12.59 5.85 -13.09
C ALA A 212 12.25 5.03 -11.82
N TYR A 213 12.99 3.95 -11.56
CA TYR A 213 12.84 3.16 -10.33
C TYR A 213 13.11 3.99 -9.07
N ILE A 214 14.16 4.80 -9.06
CA ILE A 214 14.49 5.70 -7.94
C ILE A 214 13.40 6.75 -7.72
N LEU A 215 12.85 7.31 -8.79
CA LEU A 215 11.77 8.29 -8.71
C LEU A 215 10.50 7.65 -8.12
N VAL A 216 10.10 6.49 -8.65
CA VAL A 216 8.92 5.75 -8.20
C VAL A 216 9.08 5.31 -6.73
N THR A 217 10.25 4.80 -6.34
CA THR A 217 10.52 4.42 -4.94
C THR A 217 10.54 5.61 -4.01
N GLY A 218 10.96 6.79 -4.48
CA GLY A 218 10.82 8.03 -3.73
C GLY A 218 9.37 8.44 -3.48
N GLN A 219 8.52 8.35 -4.50
CA GLN A 219 7.08 8.60 -4.36
C GLN A 219 6.43 7.60 -3.39
N LEU A 220 6.73 6.30 -3.55
CA LEU A 220 6.25 5.26 -2.64
C LEU A 220 6.69 5.50 -1.19
N SER A 221 7.95 5.91 -0.99
CA SER A 221 8.48 6.25 0.33
C SER A 221 7.64 7.33 1.00
N ASN A 222 7.36 8.43 0.28
CA ASN A 222 6.59 9.54 0.82
C ASN A 222 5.17 9.10 1.20
N GLU A 223 4.47 8.38 0.33
CA GLU A 223 3.12 7.92 0.64
C GLU A 223 3.07 6.91 1.80
N ILE A 224 4.04 6.00 1.89
CA ILE A 224 4.16 5.05 3.00
C ILE A 224 4.38 5.79 4.33
N MET A 225 5.31 6.76 4.37
CA MET A 225 5.60 7.52 5.59
C MET A 225 4.42 8.37 6.04
N GLU A 226 3.67 8.93 5.10
CA GLU A 226 2.48 9.70 5.41
C GLU A 226 1.32 8.81 5.91
N ILE A 227 1.14 7.62 5.34
CA ILE A 227 0.17 6.64 5.87
C ILE A 227 0.58 6.18 7.26
N ILE A 228 1.87 5.95 7.51
CA ILE A 228 2.42 5.64 8.83
C ILE A 228 2.07 6.74 9.83
N ALA A 229 2.19 8.02 9.44
CA ALA A 229 1.80 9.13 10.30
C ALA A 229 0.30 9.14 10.62
N GLU A 230 -0.56 8.89 9.63
CA GLU A 230 -2.02 8.75 9.84
C GLU A 230 -2.35 7.58 10.76
N ILE A 231 -1.70 6.42 10.58
CA ILE A 231 -1.85 5.26 11.46
C ILE A 231 -1.40 5.59 12.89
N GLY A 232 -0.30 6.33 13.04
CA GLY A 232 0.18 6.82 14.34
C GLY A 232 -0.83 7.75 15.03
N GLN A 233 -1.55 8.58 14.28
CA GLN A 233 -2.65 9.39 14.83
C GLN A 233 -3.86 8.54 15.26
N LEU A 234 -4.15 7.45 14.53
CA LEU A 234 -5.27 6.55 14.83
C LEU A 234 -5.02 5.66 16.05
N PHE A 235 -3.84 5.08 16.18
CA PHE A 235 -3.55 4.02 17.17
C PHE A 235 -2.44 4.37 18.16
N GLY A 236 -1.75 5.49 17.97
CA GLY A 236 -0.61 5.91 18.79
C GLY A 236 0.73 5.37 18.30
N VAL A 237 1.78 5.71 19.05
CA VAL A 237 3.17 5.27 18.83
C VAL A 237 3.66 4.60 20.11
N LEU A 238 4.32 3.44 19.97
CA LEU A 238 5.00 2.76 21.07
C LEU A 238 6.29 3.51 21.38
N SER A 239 6.38 4.03 22.61
CA SER A 239 7.64 4.41 23.23
C SER A 239 8.05 3.35 24.27
N GLU A 240 9.36 3.23 24.53
CA GLU A 240 9.92 2.28 25.51
C GLU A 240 9.25 2.36 26.89
N ASP A 241 8.68 3.52 27.25
CA ASP A 241 8.02 3.77 28.54
C ASP A 241 6.66 3.05 28.71
N VAL A 242 6.05 2.56 27.62
CA VAL A 242 4.68 2.01 27.65
C VAL A 242 4.66 0.50 27.94
N VAL A 243 5.79 -0.20 27.73
CA VAL A 243 5.84 -1.67 27.86
C VAL A 243 6.42 -2.06 29.22
N GLN A 244 5.61 -1.95 30.28
CA GLN A 244 5.90 -2.64 31.53
C GLN A 244 5.46 -4.10 31.40
N LEU A 245 6.44 -5.02 31.40
CA LEU A 245 6.18 -6.45 31.51
C LEU A 245 5.66 -6.72 32.92
N ALA A 246 4.36 -7.02 33.04
CA ALA A 246 3.73 -7.51 34.26
C ALA A 246 4.02 -9.00 34.48
#